data_AF-A0A2J7PNL2-F1
#
_entry.id   AF-A0A2J7PNL2-F1
#
_cell.length_a   1.000
_cell.length_b   1.000
_cell.length_c   1.000
_cell.angle_alpha   90.00
_cell.angle_beta   90.00
_cell.angle_gamma   90.00
#
_symmetry.space_group_name_H-M   'P 1'
#
loop_
_entity.id
_entity.type
_entity.pdbx_description
1 polymer ?
#
loop_
_entity_poly.entity_id
_entity_poly.type
_entity_poly.pdbx_seq_one_letter_code
_entity_poly.pdbx_strand_id
1 'polypeptide(L)' 'MKLPKNSGDSPTLHLCRLCGKVVRNKWHHYRYHNPEYFKCLLCHTIHNRKDHLKAHMKFKHNIDSFSSAQGQD' A
#
# COMPACT_ATOMS: atom_id res chain seq x y z
N MET A 1 35.54 -0.08 4.05
CA MET A 1 35.27 -1.53 4.08
C MET A 1 34.30 -1.86 2.95
N LYS A 2 34.75 -2.51 1.88
CA LYS A 2 33.92 -2.89 0.72
C LYS A 2 33.58 -4.37 0.88
N LEU A 3 32.31 -4.71 1.12
CA LEU A 3 31.86 -6.10 1.17
C LEU A 3 31.79 -6.70 -0.25
N PRO A 4 32.19 -7.97 -0.45
CA PRO A 4 32.16 -8.63 -1.73
C PRO A 4 30.72 -8.91 -2.20
N LYS A 5 30.49 -8.72 -3.50
CA LYS A 5 29.27 -9.12 -4.21
C LYS A 5 29.38 -10.62 -4.51
N ASN A 6 28.64 -11.46 -3.79
CA ASN A 6 28.42 -12.84 -4.17
C ASN A 6 27.24 -12.93 -5.13
N SER A 7 27.53 -13.32 -6.37
CA SER A 7 26.57 -13.84 -7.33
C SER A 7 26.20 -15.28 -6.94
N GLY A 8 24.92 -15.53 -6.70
CA GLY A 8 24.34 -16.84 -6.43
C GLY A 8 22.88 -16.66 -6.03
N ASP A 9 21.97 -17.24 -6.82
CA ASP A 9 20.51 -17.12 -6.79
C ASP A 9 19.86 -17.66 -5.49
N SER A 10 20.27 -17.10 -4.36
CA SER A 10 19.58 -17.29 -3.08
C SER A 10 18.42 -16.29 -3.06
N PRO A 11 17.17 -16.71 -2.81
CA PRO A 11 16.07 -15.76 -2.74
C PRO A 11 16.45 -14.71 -1.69
N THR A 12 16.58 -13.46 -2.11
CA THR A 12 16.91 -12.34 -1.22
C THR A 12 15.78 -12.20 -0.23
N LEU A 13 15.94 -12.84 0.93
CA LEU A 13 14.98 -12.77 2.01
C LEU A 13 15.12 -11.42 2.72
N HIS A 14 13.98 -10.79 2.98
CA HIS A 14 13.89 -9.48 3.61
C HIS A 14 13.22 -9.60 4.97
N LEU A 15 13.85 -9.08 6.02
CA LEU A 15 13.24 -8.95 7.34
C LEU A 15 12.29 -7.75 7.36
N CYS A 16 11.01 -8.00 7.64
CA CYS A 16 10.03 -6.94 7.88
C CYS A 16 10.27 -6.30 9.25
N ARG A 17 10.52 -4.98 9.28
CA ARG A 17 10.71 -4.24 10.54
C ARG A 17 9.42 -3.95 11.31
N LEU A 18 8.26 -4.13 10.67
CA LEU A 18 6.95 -3.89 11.29
C LEU A 18 6.45 -5.11 12.09
N CYS A 19 6.76 -6.33 11.66
CA CYS A 19 6.31 -7.55 12.33
C CYS A 19 7.38 -8.62 12.55
N GLY A 20 8.64 -8.38 12.14
CA GLY A 20 9.75 -9.31 12.32
C GLY A 20 9.73 -10.54 11.39
N LYS A 21 8.79 -10.64 10.45
CA LYS A 21 8.75 -11.77 9.51
C LYS A 21 9.82 -11.65 8.42
N VAL A 22 10.46 -12.77 8.12
CA VAL A 22 11.37 -12.90 6.97
C VAL A 22 10.56 -13.31 5.74
N VAL A 23 10.59 -12.50 4.69
CA VAL A 23 9.75 -12.67 3.49
C VAL A 23 10.57 -12.60 2.21
N ARG A 24 10.15 -13.31 1.16
CA ARG A 24 10.82 -13.27 -0.16
C ARG A 24 10.56 -11.97 -0.93
N ASN A 25 9.38 -11.37 -0.75
CA ASN A 25 9.00 -10.14 -1.43
C ASN A 25 8.53 -9.09 -0.42
N LYS A 26 9.43 -8.15 -0.11
CA LYS A 26 9.13 -7.07 0.85
C LYS A 26 7.97 -6.19 0.42
N TRP A 27 7.81 -5.92 -0.88
CA TRP A 27 6.78 -5.01 -1.40
C TRP A 27 5.39 -5.62 -1.30
N HIS A 28 5.25 -6.88 -1.69
CA HIS A 28 3.99 -7.60 -1.55
C HIS A 28 3.61 -7.75 -0.08
N HIS A 29 4.57 -8.10 0.78
CA HIS A 29 4.35 -8.20 2.22
C HIS A 29 3.96 -6.85 2.86
N TYR A 30 4.58 -5.75 2.43
CA TYR A 30 4.30 -4.42 2.97
C TYR A 30 2.82 -4.00 2.78
N ARG A 31 2.15 -4.46 1.72
CA ARG A 31 0.71 -4.23 1.49
C ARG A 31 -0.19 -4.81 2.58
N TYR A 32 0.27 -5.82 3.32
CA TYR A 32 -0.48 -6.34 4.48
C TYR A 32 -0.39 -5.40 5.69
N HIS A 33 0.69 -4.64 5.81
CA HIS A 33 0.87 -3.66 6.88
C HIS A 33 0.24 -2.32 6.54
N ASN A 34 0.33 -1.93 5.26
CA ASN A 34 -0.28 -0.73 4.73
C ASN A 34 -1.30 -1.15 3.67
N PRO A 35 -2.46 -1.69 4.08
CA PRO A 35 -3.57 -1.79 3.15
C PRO A 35 -3.87 -0.38 2.65
N GLU A 36 -3.95 -0.17 1.34
CA GLU A 36 -4.20 1.15 0.78
C GLU A 36 -5.51 1.70 1.38
N TYR A 37 -5.36 2.74 2.21
CA TYR A 37 -6.50 3.41 2.81
C TYR A 37 -6.95 4.53 1.88
N PHE A 38 -8.16 4.39 1.38
CA PHE A 38 -8.79 5.33 0.48
C PHE A 38 -9.52 6.37 1.32
N LYS A 39 -8.87 7.50 1.58
CA LYS A 39 -9.40 8.59 2.41
C LYS A 39 -10.22 9.55 1.56
N CYS A 40 -11.44 9.85 2.00
CA CYS A 40 -12.23 10.94 1.45
C CYS A 40 -11.63 12.29 1.86
N LEU A 41 -11.36 13.19 0.92
CA LEU A 41 -10.82 14.52 1.24
C LEU A 41 -11.89 15.53 1.67
N LEU A 42 -13.17 15.20 1.51
CA LEU A 42 -14.29 16.08 1.88
C LEU A 42 -14.75 15.85 3.32
N CYS A 43 -14.85 14.58 3.74
CA CYS A 43 -15.31 14.23 5.09
C CYS A 43 -14.30 13.40 5.90
N HIS A 44 -13.11 13.13 5.34
CA HIS A 44 -12.04 12.38 6.01
C HIS A 44 -12.38 10.93 6.38
N THR A 45 -13.50 10.39 5.89
CA THR A 45 -13.86 8.98 6.06
C THR A 45 -12.82 8.11 5.36
N ILE A 46 -12.34 7.08 6.05
CA ILE A 46 -11.37 6.13 5.52
C ILE A 46 -12.09 4.87 5.07
N HIS A 47 -11.79 4.44 3.85
CA HIS A 47 -12.24 3.18 3.29
C HIS A 47 -11.05 2.26 3.03
N ASN A 48 -11.26 0.95 3.17
CA ASN A 48 -10.24 -0.06 2.90
C ASN A 48 -10.20 -0.51 1.43
N ARG A 49 -11.11 0.00 0.59
CA ARG A 49 -11.20 -0.32 -0.83
C ARG A 49 -11.56 0.91 -1.67
N LYS A 50 -11.01 0.95 -2.89
CA LYS A 50 -11.18 2.06 -3.84
C LYS A 50 -12.61 2.21 -4.34
N ASP A 51 -13.28 1.09 -4.62
CA ASP A 51 -14.66 1.05 -5.09
C ASP A 51 -15.64 1.51 -4.01
N HIS A 52 -15.36 1.20 -2.74
CA HIS A 52 -16.14 1.73 -1.61
C HIS A 52 -15.97 3.25 -1.49
N LEU A 53 -14.76 3.78 -1.66
CA LEU A 53 -14.54 5.23 -1.72
C LEU A 53 -15.28 5.86 -2.91
N LYS A 54 -15.26 5.23 -4.09
CA LYS A 54 -15.97 5.74 -5.28
C LYS A 54 -17.48 5.78 -5.06
N ALA A 55 -18.05 4.71 -4.50
CA ALA A 55 -19.47 4.68 -4.13
C ALA A 55 -19.78 5.74 -3.06
N HIS A 56 -18.92 5.89 -2.05
CA HIS A 56 -19.05 6.95 -1.05
C HIS A 56 -19.07 8.34 -1.69
N MET A 57 -18.15 8.65 -2.60
CA MET A 57 -18.10 9.93 -3.32
C MET A 57 -19.40 10.18 -4.10
N LYS A 58 -19.94 9.15 -4.75
CA LYS A 58 -21.21 9.24 -5.48
C LYS A 58 -22.39 9.48 -4.53
N PHE A 59 -22.57 8.67 -3.50
CA PHE A 59 -23.78 8.72 -2.67
C PHE A 59 -23.75 9.79 -1.57
N LYS A 60 -22.57 10.17 -1.07
CA LYS A 60 -22.42 11.15 0.02
C LYS A 60 -22.05 12.55 -0.48
N HIS A 61 -21.41 12.64 -1.64
CA HIS A 61 -20.92 13.92 -2.17
C HIS A 61 -21.42 14.23 -3.60
N ASN A 62 -22.16 13.32 -4.23
CA ASN A 62 -22.65 13.45 -5.60
C ASN A 62 -21.52 13.70 -6.62
N ILE A 63 -20.37 13.05 -6.41
CA ILE A 63 -19.18 13.13 -7.28
C ILE A 63 -18.97 11.78 -7.97
N ASP A 64 -19.17 11.75 -9.29
CA ASP A 64 -19.03 10.53 -10.09
C ASP A 64 -17.61 10.32 -10.64
N SER A 65 -16.82 11.40 -10.76
CA SER A 65 -15.49 11.40 -11.39
C SER A 65 -14.38 11.61 -10.36
N PHE A 66 -14.20 10.64 -9.46
CA PHE A 66 -13.09 10.64 -8.50
C PHE A 66 -11.85 9.98 -9.12
N SER A 67 -10.95 10.77 -9.70
CA SER A 67 -9.62 10.34 -10.09
C SER A 67 -8.76 10.17 -8.85
N SER A 68 -8.65 8.92 -8.36
CA SER A 68 -7.81 8.58 -7.20
C SER A 68 -6.33 8.64 -7.58
N ALA A 69 -5.79 9.85 -7.74
CA ALA A 69 -4.35 10.10 -7.71
C ALA A 69 -3.95 10.27 -6.24
N GLN A 70 -3.96 9.18 -5.48
CA GLN A 70 -3.25 9.11 -4.21
C GLN A 70 -2.10 8.13 -4.41
N GLY A 71 -1.08 8.59 -5.14
CA GLY A 71 0.27 8.10 -4.93
C GLY A 71 0.77 8.74 -3.64
N GLN A 72 1.20 7.93 -2.68
CA GLN A 72 2.03 8.38 -1.58
C GLN A 72 3.43 7.82 -1.85
N ASP A 73 4.41 8.73 -1.83
CA ASP A 73 5.88 8.55 -1.92
C ASP A 73 6.41 7.21 -1.37
#